data_AF-A0A7U9QXS2-F1
#
_entry.id   AF-A0A7U9QXS2-F1
#
_cell.length_a   1.000
_cell.length_b   1.000
_cell.length_c   1.000
_cell.angle_alpha   90.00
_cell.angle_beta   90.00
_cell.angle_gamma   90.00
#
_symmetry.space_group_name_H-M   'P 1'
#
loop_
_entity.id
_entity.type
_entity.pdbx_description
1 polymer ?
#
loop_
_entity_poly.entity_id
_entity_poly.type
_entity_poly.pdbx_seq_one_letter_code
_entity_poly.pdbx_strand_id
1 'polypeptide(L)'
;MTEKLDGGPVYMKHALSLEGSAQEIFIRCADIIFEKMIPLFLENGNQKKQEPVPQEGEPVIFKRRKPEESQITPEMDLDKIYDYIRMLDAEDYPRAFIEFGKYCLEFEKADFSTEKKELSARVVFRCKDEL
;
A
#
# COMPACT_ATOMS: atom_id res chain seq x y z
N MET A 1 -3.72 -0.22 24.12
CA MET A 1 -4.75 -0.39 23.07
C MET A 1 -6.08 0.11 23.61
N THR A 2 -7.03 0.43 22.73
CA THR A 2 -8.39 0.90 23.04
C THR A 2 -9.41 0.00 22.36
N GLU A 3 -10.69 0.12 22.71
CA GLU A 3 -11.79 -0.58 22.03
C GLU A 3 -12.02 -0.09 20.59
N LYS A 4 -11.61 1.15 20.28
CA LYS A 4 -11.63 1.71 18.93
C LYS A 4 -10.44 1.20 18.12
N LEU A 5 -10.70 0.67 16.92
CA LEU A 5 -9.68 0.26 15.95
C LEU A 5 -8.74 1.44 15.64
N ASP A 6 -7.43 1.23 15.82
CA ASP A 6 -6.37 2.24 15.66
C ASP A 6 -6.60 3.55 16.44
N GLY A 7 -7.43 3.53 17.50
CA GLY A 7 -7.79 4.69 18.32
C GLY A 7 -6.92 4.95 19.55
N GLY A 8 -5.79 4.24 19.68
CA GLY A 8 -4.86 4.41 20.80
C GLY A 8 -4.04 5.71 20.72
N PRO A 9 -3.44 6.17 21.83
CA PRO A 9 -2.52 7.30 21.80
C PRO A 9 -1.23 6.95 21.03
N VAL A 10 -0.60 7.95 20.43
CA VAL A 10 0.53 7.82 19.50
C VAL A 10 1.84 8.09 20.23
N TYR A 11 2.77 7.14 20.17
CA TYR A 11 4.12 7.34 20.71
C TYR A 11 4.95 8.27 19.84
N MET A 12 5.03 7.98 18.54
CA MET A 12 5.84 8.71 17.58
C MET A 12 5.26 8.59 16.18
N LYS A 13 5.69 9.47 15.29
CA LYS A 13 5.39 9.45 13.86
C LYS A 13 6.70 9.61 13.09
N HIS A 14 6.79 8.97 11.93
CA HIS A 14 7.88 9.16 11.00
C HIS A 14 7.31 9.31 9.59
N ALA A 15 7.84 10.25 8.80
CA ALA A 15 7.44 10.40 7.41
C ALA A 15 7.90 9.19 6.57
N LEU A 16 7.05 8.75 5.63
CA LEU A 16 7.33 7.65 4.72
C LEU A 16 7.00 8.11 3.30
N SER A 17 7.98 8.00 2.39
CA SER A 17 7.70 8.17 0.96
C SER A 17 6.84 7.01 0.45
N LEU A 18 5.81 7.32 -0.34
CA LEU A 18 4.93 6.35 -0.99
C LEU A 18 5.27 6.15 -2.48
N GLU A 19 6.49 6.54 -2.88
CA GLU A 19 7.01 6.29 -4.21
C GLU A 19 7.32 4.80 -4.42
N GLY A 20 7.03 4.34 -5.63
CA GLY A 20 7.23 2.96 -6.06
C GLY A 20 6.00 2.06 -5.85
N SER A 21 6.27 0.77 -6.00
CA SER A 21 5.35 -0.35 -5.75
C SER A 21 5.03 -0.52 -4.26
N ALA A 22 3.96 -1.23 -3.95
CA ALA A 22 3.63 -1.61 -2.58
C ALA A 22 4.77 -2.38 -1.90
N GLN A 23 5.47 -3.27 -2.63
CA GLN A 23 6.61 -3.99 -2.10
C GLN A 23 7.73 -3.05 -1.64
N GLU A 24 8.10 -2.07 -2.48
CA GLU A 24 9.14 -1.09 -2.16
C GLU A 24 8.74 -0.19 -0.99
N ILE A 25 7.46 0.19 -0.92
CA ILE A 25 6.91 0.96 0.21
C ILE A 25 6.99 0.15 1.50
N PHE A 26 6.67 -1.15 1.48
CA PHE A 26 6.74 -2.00 2.67
C PHE A 26 8.18 -2.20 3.14
N ILE A 27 9.14 -2.43 2.24
CA ILE A 27 10.55 -2.53 2.58
C ILE A 27 11.03 -1.23 3.22
N ARG A 28 10.76 -0.08 2.59
CA ARG A 28 11.11 1.24 3.14
C ARG A 28 10.49 1.50 4.51
N CYS A 29 9.24 1.07 4.70
CA CYS A 29 8.55 1.14 5.99
C CYS A 29 9.24 0.28 7.04
N ALA A 30 9.60 -0.96 6.69
CA ALA A 30 10.33 -1.87 7.56
C ALA A 30 11.67 -1.27 7.98
N ASP A 31 12.45 -0.72 7.05
CA ASP A 31 13.73 -0.08 7.35
C ASP A 31 13.56 1.06 8.38
N ILE A 32 12.58 1.95 8.18
CA ILE A 32 12.27 3.02 9.13
C ILE A 32 11.90 2.45 10.51
N ILE A 33 11.07 1.41 10.55
CA ILE A 33 10.62 0.80 11.80
C ILE A 33 11.80 0.18 12.55
N PHE A 34 12.57 -0.69 11.90
CA PHE A 34 13.63 -1.47 12.53
C PHE A 34 14.88 -0.66 12.83
N GLU A 35 15.27 0.28 11.95
CA GLU A 35 16.52 1.02 12.12
C GLU A 35 16.35 2.31 12.91
N LYS A 36 15.13 2.88 12.98
CA LYS A 36 14.89 4.19 13.61
C LYS A 36 13.90 4.12 14.75
N MET A 37 12.69 3.64 14.48
CA MET A 37 11.59 3.75 15.45
C MET A 37 11.77 2.81 16.65
N ILE A 38 12.13 1.55 16.41
CA ILE A 38 12.35 0.56 17.48
C ILE A 38 13.54 0.98 18.38
N PRO A 39 14.73 1.33 17.85
CA PRO A 39 15.84 1.79 18.69
C PRO A 39 15.47 3.01 19.54
N LEU A 40 14.86 4.04 18.94
CA LEU A 40 14.43 5.25 19.65
C LEU A 40 13.43 4.92 20.77
N PHE A 41 12.49 4.02 20.51
CA PHE A 41 11.50 3.60 21.50
C PHE A 41 12.14 2.89 22.71
N LEU A 42 13.13 2.02 22.46
CA LEU A 42 13.81 1.24 23.49
C LEU A 42 14.83 2.06 24.30
N GLU A 43 15.60 2.94 23.66
CA GLU A 43 16.54 3.84 24.34
C GLU A 43 15.82 4.76 25.33
N ASN A 44 14.70 5.35 24.90
CA ASN A 44 13.86 6.17 25.77
C ASN A 44 13.27 5.36 26.93
N GLY A 45 12.90 4.09 26.70
CA GLY A 45 12.39 3.19 27.74
C GLY A 45 13.34 3.00 28.94
N ASN A 46 14.65 3.16 28.75
CA ASN A 46 15.66 2.90 29.78
C ASN A 46 16.05 4.15 30.61
N GLN A 47 15.73 5.37 30.16
CA GLN A 47 16.13 6.61 30.85
C GLN A 47 14.99 7.62 31.04
N LYS A 48 13.96 7.61 30.18
CA LYS A 48 12.76 8.46 30.30
C LYS A 48 11.66 7.92 29.38
N LYS A 49 10.76 7.11 29.93
CA LYS A 49 9.69 6.45 29.17
C LYS A 49 8.95 7.47 28.28
N GLN A 50 8.91 7.21 26.98
CA GLN A 50 8.21 8.05 26.03
C GLN A 50 6.70 7.92 26.28
N GLU A 51 6.07 8.99 26.76
CA GLU A 51 4.63 9.02 27.01
C GLU A 51 3.87 9.24 25.69
N PRO A 52 2.86 8.41 25.37
CA PRO A 52 2.11 8.55 24.13
C PRO A 52 1.11 9.71 24.22
N VAL A 53 0.88 10.39 23.10
CA VAL A 53 0.00 11.56 23.02
C VAL A 53 -1.35 11.15 22.43
N PRO A 54 -2.50 11.57 23.00
CA PRO A 54 -3.81 11.32 22.40
C PRO A 54 -3.90 11.80 20.95
N GLN A 55 -4.67 11.09 20.12
CA GLN A 55 -4.99 11.56 18.77
C GLN A 55 -5.99 12.72 18.82
N GLU A 56 -5.87 13.65 17.89
CA GLU A 56 -6.74 14.83 17.77
C GLU A 56 -7.33 14.93 16.35
N GLY A 57 -8.56 15.42 16.24
CA GLY A 57 -9.27 15.59 14.98
C GLY A 57 -10.29 14.48 14.66
N GLU A 58 -10.97 14.65 13.52
CA GLU A 58 -11.96 13.70 13.03
C GLU A 58 -11.29 12.48 12.37
N PRO A 59 -11.67 11.24 12.74
CA PRO A 59 -11.06 10.04 12.18
C PRO A 59 -11.58 9.74 10.77
N VAL A 60 -10.70 9.22 9.92
CA VAL A 60 -11.06 8.59 8.64
C VAL A 60 -10.93 7.08 8.79
N ILE A 61 -12.01 6.35 8.51
CA ILE A 61 -12.05 4.89 8.67
C ILE A 61 -11.88 4.21 7.32
N PHE A 62 -10.82 3.41 7.19
CA PHE A 62 -10.59 2.56 6.03
C PHE A 62 -11.25 1.19 6.22
N LYS A 63 -11.88 0.69 5.16
CA LYS A 63 -12.39 -0.69 5.11
C LYS A 63 -11.35 -1.59 4.45
N ARG A 64 -11.30 -2.85 4.90
CA ARG A 64 -10.48 -3.88 4.23
C ARG A 64 -10.98 -4.05 2.79
N ARG A 65 -10.05 -3.97 1.83
CA ARG A 65 -10.35 -4.23 0.42
C ARG A 65 -10.61 -5.71 0.17
N LYS A 66 -11.41 -6.02 -0.84
CA LYS A 66 -11.64 -7.36 -1.37
C LYS A 66 -10.87 -7.57 -2.68
N PRO A 67 -10.52 -8.82 -3.06
CA PRO A 67 -9.82 -9.10 -4.31
C PRO A 67 -10.53 -8.55 -5.55
N GLU A 68 -11.87 -8.53 -5.57
CA GLU A 68 -12.64 -8.02 -6.72
C GLU A 68 -12.45 -6.51 -6.93
N GLU A 69 -12.09 -5.77 -5.87
CA GLU A 69 -11.77 -4.34 -5.95
C GLU A 69 -10.40 -4.08 -6.57
N SER A 70 -9.62 -5.12 -6.93
CA SER A 70 -8.40 -4.99 -7.73
C SER A 70 -8.66 -4.86 -9.24
N GLN A 71 -9.92 -4.99 -9.68
CA GLN A 71 -10.27 -4.85 -11.09
C GLN A 71 -10.04 -3.41 -11.58
N ILE A 72 -9.33 -3.28 -12.69
CA ILE A 72 -9.20 -2.03 -13.45
C ILE A 72 -10.45 -1.87 -14.32
N THR A 73 -11.11 -0.72 -14.23
CA THR A 73 -12.33 -0.43 -14.98
C THR A 73 -12.11 0.62 -16.07
N PRO A 74 -12.92 0.62 -17.14
CA PRO A 74 -12.78 1.56 -18.26
C PRO A 74 -12.89 3.06 -17.89
N GLU A 75 -13.48 3.37 -16.73
CA GLU A 75 -13.70 4.74 -16.26
C GLU A 75 -12.49 5.33 -15.54
N MET A 76 -11.48 4.51 -15.22
CA MET A 76 -10.26 4.97 -14.55
C MET A 76 -9.39 5.78 -15.51
N ASP A 77 -8.86 6.90 -15.03
CA ASP A 77 -7.81 7.63 -15.72
C ASP A 77 -6.46 6.90 -15.59
N LEU A 78 -5.49 7.32 -16.41
CA LEU A 78 -4.21 6.64 -16.51
C LEU A 78 -3.42 6.66 -15.20
N ASP A 79 -3.52 7.76 -14.44
CA ASP A 79 -2.91 7.92 -13.12
C ASP A 79 -3.51 6.93 -12.11
N LYS A 80 -4.83 6.75 -12.14
CA LYS A 80 -5.53 5.80 -11.29
C LYS A 80 -5.19 4.36 -11.62
N ILE A 81 -5.06 4.03 -12.91
CA ILE A 81 -4.62 2.70 -13.34
C ILE A 81 -3.19 2.44 -12.87
N TYR A 82 -2.28 3.41 -13.02
CA TYR A 82 -0.92 3.32 -12.50
C TYR A 82 -0.89 3.06 -10.99
N ASP A 83 -1.67 3.83 -10.22
CA ASP A 83 -1.79 3.65 -8.78
C ASP A 83 -2.34 2.28 -8.40
N TYR A 84 -3.33 1.75 -9.15
CA TYR A 84 -3.86 0.42 -8.91
C TYR A 84 -2.79 -0.66 -9.09
N ILE A 85 -2.05 -0.60 -10.20
CA ILE A 85 -1.03 -1.60 -10.51
C ILE A 85 0.07 -1.54 -9.46
N ARG A 86 0.66 -0.37 -9.21
CA ARG A 86 1.81 -0.28 -8.28
C ARG A 86 1.41 -0.61 -6.83
N MET A 87 0.23 -0.22 -6.37
CA MET A 87 -0.21 -0.45 -4.99
C MET A 87 -0.67 -1.90 -4.73
N LEU A 88 -0.87 -2.69 -5.79
CA LEU A 88 -1.14 -4.12 -5.71
C LEU A 88 0.08 -4.96 -6.12
N ASP A 89 1.19 -4.30 -6.47
CA ASP A 89 2.45 -4.94 -6.80
C ASP A 89 3.27 -5.23 -5.53
N ALA A 90 2.82 -6.23 -4.75
CA ALA A 90 3.54 -6.81 -3.62
C ALA A 90 3.25 -8.32 -3.48
N GLU A 91 4.12 -9.02 -2.76
CA GLU A 91 3.92 -10.42 -2.41
C GLU A 91 2.60 -10.62 -1.65
N ASP A 92 1.83 -11.65 -2.02
CA ASP A 92 0.51 -11.99 -1.47
C ASP A 92 -0.62 -10.95 -1.70
N TYR A 93 -0.39 -9.88 -2.46
CA TYR A 93 -1.44 -8.95 -2.85
C TYR A 93 -2.15 -9.39 -4.14
N PRO A 94 -3.50 -9.32 -4.20
CA PRO A 94 -4.22 -9.61 -5.44
C PRO A 94 -3.89 -8.54 -6.48
N ARG A 95 -3.18 -8.95 -7.54
CA ARG A 95 -2.73 -8.05 -8.61
C ARG A 95 -3.87 -7.24 -9.20
N ALA A 96 -3.57 -6.03 -9.66
CA ALA A 96 -4.52 -5.28 -10.47
C ALA A 96 -4.83 -6.05 -11.75
N PHE A 97 -6.09 -6.14 -12.17
CA PHE A 97 -6.44 -7.02 -13.29
C PHE A 97 -7.54 -6.48 -14.21
N ILE A 98 -7.58 -7.01 -15.43
CA ILE A 98 -8.67 -6.80 -16.40
C ILE A 98 -9.23 -8.15 -16.83
N GLU A 99 -10.56 -8.20 -16.97
CA GLU A 99 -11.25 -9.35 -17.51
C GLU A 99 -11.30 -9.31 -19.04
N PHE A 100 -10.77 -10.34 -19.70
CA PHE A 100 -10.72 -10.41 -21.15
C PHE A 100 -11.17 -11.80 -21.67
N GLY A 101 -12.48 -11.93 -21.88
CA GLY A 101 -13.09 -13.20 -22.28
C GLY A 101 -12.83 -14.30 -21.24
N LYS A 102 -12.17 -15.39 -21.65
CA LYS A 102 -11.78 -16.51 -20.78
C LYS A 102 -10.50 -16.28 -19.96
N TYR A 103 -9.89 -15.11 -20.10
CA TYR A 103 -8.64 -14.75 -19.44
C TYR A 103 -8.84 -13.66 -18.39
N CYS A 104 -8.05 -13.74 -17.32
CA CYS A 104 -7.77 -12.65 -16.40
C CYS A 104 -6.35 -12.13 -16.71
N LEU A 105 -6.22 -10.84 -17.03
CA LEU A 105 -4.94 -10.19 -17.30
C LEU A 105 -4.49 -9.50 -16.03
N GLU A 106 -3.47 -10.03 -15.37
CA GLU A 106 -2.88 -9.47 -14.16
C GLU A 106 -1.68 -8.58 -14.49
N PHE A 107 -1.60 -7.40 -13.87
CA PHE A 107 -0.58 -6.40 -14.14
C PHE A 107 0.37 -6.21 -12.96
N GLU A 108 1.65 -5.99 -13.26
CA GLU A 108 2.70 -5.67 -12.30
C GLU A 108 3.80 -4.83 -12.97
N LYS A 109 4.75 -4.30 -12.19
CA LYS A 109 5.91 -3.51 -12.68
C LYS A 109 5.49 -2.35 -13.58
N ALA A 110 4.57 -1.54 -13.09
CA ALA A 110 4.09 -0.37 -13.80
C ALA A 110 5.13 0.76 -13.82
N ASP A 111 5.27 1.40 -14.97
CA ASP A 111 6.05 2.61 -15.18
C ASP A 111 5.17 3.67 -15.86
N PHE A 112 5.23 4.90 -15.36
CA PHE A 112 4.39 6.00 -15.80
C PHE A 112 5.22 7.17 -16.29
N SER A 113 5.00 7.59 -17.54
CA SER A 113 5.66 8.73 -18.15
C SER A 113 4.69 9.91 -18.25
N THR A 114 4.85 10.89 -17.37
CA THR A 114 4.06 12.13 -17.41
C THR A 114 4.25 12.92 -18.71
N GLU A 115 5.47 12.92 -19.26
CA GLU A 115 5.79 13.62 -20.52
C GLU A 115 5.05 13.02 -21.71
N LYS A 116 5.00 11.68 -21.79
CA LYS A 116 4.34 10.96 -22.89
C LYS A 116 2.86 10.68 -22.63
N LYS A 117 2.40 10.86 -21.38
CA LYS A 117 1.10 10.38 -20.89
C LYS A 117 0.90 8.90 -21.20
N GLU A 118 1.90 8.11 -20.86
CA GLU A 118 1.96 6.68 -21.17
C GLU A 118 2.17 5.88 -19.88
N LEU A 119 1.44 4.76 -19.79
CA LEU A 119 1.62 3.75 -18.76
C LEU A 119 2.06 2.46 -19.45
N SER A 120 3.17 1.91 -18.98
CA SER A 120 3.62 0.58 -19.38
C SER A 120 3.64 -0.34 -18.16
N ALA A 121 3.36 -1.63 -18.35
CA ALA A 121 3.36 -2.61 -17.28
C ALA A 121 3.63 -4.00 -17.86
N ARG A 122 4.11 -4.93 -17.02
CA ARG A 122 4.13 -6.36 -17.35
C ARG A 122 2.73 -6.92 -17.14
N VAL A 123 2.29 -7.77 -18.07
CA VAL A 123 1.01 -8.47 -18.00
C VAL A 123 1.20 -9.98 -18.01
N VAL A 124 0.40 -10.69 -17.22
CA VAL A 124 0.28 -12.15 -17.22
C VAL A 124 -1.16 -12.52 -17.56
N PHE A 125 -1.34 -13.39 -18.56
CA PHE A 125 -2.64 -13.93 -18.92
C PHE A 125 -2.88 -15.23 -18.15
N ARG A 126 -3.95 -15.29 -17.36
CA ARG A 126 -4.39 -16.50 -16.66
C ARG A 126 -5.72 -16.99 -17.19
N CYS A 127 -5.86 -18.30 -17.41
CA CYS A 127 -7.13 -18.92 -17.74
C CYS A 127 -8.02 -18.94 -16.50
N LYS A 128 -9.28 -18.50 -16.63
CA LYS A 128 -10.25 -18.50 -15.51
C LYS A 128 -10.59 -19.90 -15.01
N ASP A 129 -10.55 -20.88 -15.90
CA ASP A 129 -10.86 -22.27 -15.57
C ASP A 129 -9.76 -22.93 -14.70
N GLU A 130 -8.63 -22.24 -14.48
CA GLU A 130 -7.47 -22.70 -13.72
C GLU A 130 -7.16 -21.81 -12.50
N LEU A 131 -8.05 -20.86 -12.17
CA LEU A 131 -7.95 -19.91 -11.05
C LEU A 131 -8.74 -20.37 -9.81
#